data_AF-A0A2M8NPR1-F1
#
_entry.id   AF-A0A2M8NPR1-F1
#
_cell.length_a   1.000
_cell.length_b   1.000
_cell.length_c   1.000
_cell.angle_alpha   90.00
_cell.angle_beta   90.00
_cell.angle_gamma   90.00
#
_symmetry.space_group_name_H-M   'P 1'
#
loop_
_entity.id
_entity.type
_entity.pdbx_description
1 polymer ?
#
loop_
_entity_poly.entity_id
_entity_poly.type
_entity_poly.pdbx_seq_one_letter_code
_entity_poly.pdbx_strand_id
1 'polypeptide(L)'
;ITDIKTYYSDMPTLDEAHYLCAILNAPCVNTAIKAYQSQGLFGERDIGRTPFEACAIPPFDPQNPDHLELARLSKEAHEATLFIRTAEHIKGGIAGLRRLARDSAQAQIEAIDKIAERILDL
;
A
#
# COMPACT_ATOMS: atom_id res chain seq x y z
N ILE A 1 11.80 -6.78 14.72
CA ILE A 1 12.41 -8.04 14.26
C ILE A 1 11.80 -8.34 12.91
N THR A 2 12.60 -8.30 11.85
CA THR A 2 12.22 -8.71 10.49
C THR A 2 12.61 -10.18 10.31
N ASP A 3 11.75 -10.97 9.70
CA ASP A 3 12.04 -12.37 9.34
C ASP A 3 12.46 -12.45 7.85
N ILE A 4 12.89 -13.63 7.37
CA ILE A 4 13.34 -13.87 6.00
C ILE A 4 12.30 -13.47 4.94
N LYS A 5 11.02 -13.43 5.33
CA LYS A 5 9.89 -13.10 4.47
C LYS A 5 9.42 -11.65 4.62
N THR A 6 10.04 -10.87 5.50
CA THR A 6 9.67 -9.48 5.77
C THR A 6 10.77 -8.56 5.28
N TYR A 7 10.42 -7.70 4.32
CA TYR A 7 11.31 -6.65 3.83
C TYR A 7 11.06 -5.37 4.61
N TYR A 8 12.12 -4.63 4.88
CA TYR A 8 12.05 -3.30 5.48
C TYR A 8 13.03 -2.39 4.77
N SER A 9 12.71 -1.10 4.73
CA SER A 9 13.63 -0.08 4.25
C SER A 9 13.44 1.18 5.09
N ASP A 10 14.56 1.80 5.47
CA ASP A 10 14.55 3.14 6.05
C ASP A 10 14.50 4.18 4.94
N MET A 11 13.75 5.26 5.15
CA MET A 11 13.63 6.37 4.21
C MET A 11 14.16 7.66 4.84
N PRO A 12 14.87 8.50 4.07
CA PRO A 12 15.40 9.78 4.53
C PRO A 12 14.33 10.74 5.07
N THR A 13 13.11 10.69 4.52
CA THR A 13 12.02 11.59 4.89
C THR A 13 10.72 10.82 5.11
N LEU A 14 9.83 11.42 5.92
CA LEU A 14 8.50 10.89 6.16
C LEU A 14 7.64 10.90 4.90
N ASP A 15 7.81 11.92 4.04
CA ASP A 15 7.07 12.03 2.79
C ASP A 15 7.46 10.92 1.81
N GLU A 16 8.76 10.63 1.69
CA GLU A 16 9.24 9.52 0.86
C GLU A 16 8.74 8.16 1.37
N ALA A 17 8.72 7.96 2.69
CA ALA A 17 8.13 6.77 3.30
C ALA A 17 6.64 6.64 2.96
N HIS A 18 5.88 7.72 3.10
CA HIS A 18 4.45 7.71 2.80
C HIS A 18 4.15 7.57 1.32
N TYR A 19 4.96 8.16 0.45
CA TYR A 19 4.91 7.99 -1.00
C TYR A 19 5.02 6.51 -1.37
N LEU A 20 6.05 5.82 -0.86
CA LEU A 20 6.23 4.40 -1.12
C LEU A 20 5.09 3.56 -0.53
N CYS A 21 4.64 3.88 0.68
CA CYS A 21 3.46 3.24 1.26
C CYS A 21 2.21 3.43 0.40
N ALA A 22 2.01 4.61 -0.20
CA ALA A 22 0.86 4.88 -1.07
C ALA A 22 0.89 3.93 -2.28
N ILE A 23 2.01 3.91 -3.00
CA ILE A 23 2.19 3.07 -4.19
C ILE A 23 2.02 1.59 -3.86
N LEU A 24 2.68 1.09 -2.82
CA LEU A 24 2.61 -0.33 -2.46
C LEU A 24 1.21 -0.77 -1.98
N ASN A 25 0.36 0.15 -1.55
CA ASN A 25 -1.03 -0.12 -1.16
C ASN A 25 -2.05 0.21 -2.27
N ALA A 26 -1.59 0.65 -3.45
CA ALA A 26 -2.47 0.97 -4.57
C ALA A 26 -3.07 -0.31 -5.19
N PRO A 27 -4.39 -0.37 -5.43
CA PRO A 27 -5.04 -1.47 -6.14
C PRO A 27 -4.42 -1.81 -7.52
N CYS A 28 -4.00 -0.81 -8.30
CA CYS A 28 -3.37 -1.00 -9.60
C CYS A 28 -2.04 -1.77 -9.49
N VAL A 29 -1.23 -1.48 -8.47
CA VAL A 29 0.00 -2.23 -8.17
C VAL A 29 -0.31 -3.66 -7.79
N ASN A 30 -1.28 -3.89 -6.90
CA ASN A 30 -1.71 -5.25 -6.54
C ASN A 30 -2.22 -6.02 -7.77
N THR A 31 -2.86 -5.35 -8.73
CA THR A 31 -3.33 -5.96 -9.97
C THR A 31 -2.17 -6.30 -10.91
N ALA A 32 -1.23 -5.37 -11.10
CA ALA A 32 -0.07 -5.55 -11.98
C ALA A 32 0.81 -6.72 -11.56
N ILE A 33 0.96 -6.97 -10.25
CA ILE A 33 1.79 -8.07 -9.75
C ILE A 33 1.14 -9.45 -9.88
N LYS A 34 -0.18 -9.56 -10.13
CA LYS A 34 -0.90 -10.85 -10.13
C LYS A 34 -0.36 -11.83 -11.15
N ALA A 35 0.03 -11.35 -12.33
CA ALA A 35 0.61 -12.17 -13.39
C ALA A 35 1.94 -12.83 -12.97
N TYR A 36 2.64 -12.23 -12.01
CA TYR A 36 3.95 -12.66 -11.53
C TYR A 36 3.88 -13.34 -10.15
N GLN A 37 2.73 -13.28 -9.48
CA GLN A 37 2.55 -13.86 -8.16
C GLN A 37 2.38 -15.38 -8.26
N SER A 38 3.32 -16.12 -7.65
CA SER A 38 3.26 -17.58 -7.65
C SER A 38 1.97 -18.09 -7.00
N GLN A 39 1.34 -19.10 -7.62
CA GLN A 39 0.11 -19.72 -7.15
C GLN A 39 0.39 -21.12 -6.61
N GLY A 40 -0.23 -21.47 -5.49
CA GLY A 40 -0.22 -22.82 -4.93
C GLY A 40 -1.59 -23.48 -4.99
N LEU A 41 -1.67 -24.71 -4.49
CA LEU A 41 -2.93 -25.47 -4.37
C LEU A 41 -4.03 -24.73 -3.57
N PHE A 42 -3.65 -23.74 -2.75
CA PHE A 42 -4.54 -22.96 -1.89
C PHE A 42 -4.57 -21.46 -2.25
N GLY A 43 -4.19 -21.10 -3.49
CA GLY A 43 -4.22 -19.72 -3.99
C GLY A 43 -2.86 -19.02 -3.97
N GLU A 44 -2.90 -17.70 -3.95
CA GLU A 44 -1.73 -16.84 -4.15
C GLU A 44 -0.73 -16.94 -3.00
N ARG A 45 0.56 -16.97 -3.33
CA ARG A 45 1.66 -17.10 -2.37
C ARG A 45 2.40 -15.77 -2.18
N ASP A 46 3.54 -15.85 -1.49
CA ASP A 46 4.41 -14.72 -1.14
C ASP A 46 4.65 -13.76 -2.33
N ILE A 47 4.46 -12.45 -2.08
CA ILE A 47 4.64 -11.36 -3.07
C ILE A 47 6.11 -10.90 -3.15
N GLY A 48 6.89 -11.06 -2.08
CA GLY A 48 8.32 -10.69 -2.08
C GLY A 48 8.57 -9.26 -2.56
N ARG A 49 9.49 -9.10 -3.52
CA ARG A 49 9.85 -7.81 -4.14
C ARG A 49 9.13 -7.57 -5.47
N THR A 50 8.16 -8.41 -5.84
CA THR A 50 7.46 -8.34 -7.13
C THR A 50 6.92 -6.95 -7.47
N PRO A 51 6.40 -6.12 -6.53
CA PRO A 51 5.99 -4.75 -6.86
C PRO A 51 7.11 -3.90 -7.47
N PHE A 52 8.35 -4.03 -6.99
CA PHE A 52 9.51 -3.29 -7.50
C PHE A 52 10.05 -3.87 -8.81
N GLU A 53 9.78 -5.15 -9.08
CA GLU A 53 10.26 -5.85 -10.28
C GLU A 53 9.24 -5.71 -11.44
N ALA A 54 7.94 -5.67 -11.12
CA ALA A 54 6.85 -5.60 -12.08
C ALA A 54 6.35 -4.17 -12.33
N CYS A 55 6.43 -3.28 -11.33
CA CYS A 55 6.07 -1.88 -11.49
C CYS A 55 7.35 -1.03 -11.53
N ALA A 56 7.48 -0.17 -12.53
CA ALA A 56 8.60 0.76 -12.66
C ALA A 56 8.45 1.94 -11.68
N ILE A 57 8.45 1.66 -10.37
CA ILE A 57 8.24 2.65 -9.32
C ILE A 57 9.38 3.67 -9.35
N PRO A 58 9.13 4.95 -9.69
CA PRO A 58 10.18 5.94 -9.75
C PRO A 58 10.66 6.32 -8.33
N PRO A 59 11.91 6.78 -8.17
CA PRO A 59 12.36 7.40 -6.94
C PRO A 59 11.47 8.58 -6.55
N PHE A 60 11.31 8.83 -5.26
CA PHE A 60 10.55 9.97 -4.77
C PHE A 60 11.18 11.29 -5.25
N ASP A 61 10.34 12.21 -5.73
CA ASP A 61 10.74 13.55 -6.16
C ASP A 61 9.92 14.57 -5.35
N PRO A 62 10.55 15.32 -4.43
CA PRO A 62 9.84 16.32 -3.62
C PRO A 62 9.39 17.55 -4.42
N GLN A 63 9.76 17.67 -5.70
CA GLN A 63 9.26 18.71 -6.60
C GLN A 63 8.06 18.24 -7.42
N ASN A 64 7.76 16.94 -7.41
CA ASN A 64 6.63 16.39 -8.14
C ASN A 64 5.35 16.48 -7.29
N PRO A 65 4.33 17.25 -7.72
CA PRO A 65 3.10 17.41 -6.96
C PRO A 65 2.33 16.10 -6.78
N ASP A 66 2.41 15.16 -7.73
CA ASP A 66 1.75 13.86 -7.61
C ASP A 66 2.41 13.00 -6.52
N HIS A 67 3.74 13.08 -6.37
CA HIS A 67 4.46 12.34 -5.34
C HIS A 67 4.14 12.87 -3.94
N LEU A 68 4.09 14.21 -3.80
CA LEU A 68 3.68 14.86 -2.56
C LEU A 68 2.22 14.54 -2.21
N GLU A 69 1.33 14.50 -3.21
CA GLU A 69 -0.07 14.18 -2.99
C GLU A 69 -0.27 12.72 -2.55
N LEU A 70 0.48 11.78 -3.15
CA LEU A 70 0.52 10.39 -2.69
C LEU A 70 0.97 10.29 -1.23
N ALA A 71 2.03 11.02 -0.85
CA ALA A 71 2.51 11.05 0.53
C ALA A 71 1.43 11.58 1.49
N ARG A 72 0.75 12.67 1.13
CA ARG A 72 -0.35 13.25 1.91
C ARG A 72 -1.52 12.27 2.07
N LEU A 73 -2.00 11.67 0.98
CA LEU A 73 -3.11 10.72 1.01
C LEU A 73 -2.78 9.46 1.82
N SER A 74 -1.54 8.97 1.70
CA SER A 74 -1.05 7.86 2.51
C SER A 74 -1.08 8.19 3.99
N LYS A 75 -0.62 9.38 4.39
CA LYS A 75 -0.70 9.83 5.79
C LYS A 75 -2.14 9.87 6.29
N GLU A 76 -3.06 10.44 5.51
CA GLU A 76 -4.48 10.50 5.87
C GLU A 76 -5.12 9.11 5.98
N ALA A 77 -4.76 8.18 5.09
CA ALA A 77 -5.20 6.80 5.17
C ALA A 77 -4.71 6.13 6.47
N HIS A 78 -3.47 6.35 6.87
CA HIS A 78 -2.94 5.83 8.13
C HIS A 78 -3.68 6.42 9.33
N GLU A 79 -3.89 7.74 9.35
CA GLU A 79 -4.65 8.44 10.40
C GLU A 79 -6.09 7.92 10.51
N ALA A 80 -6.77 7.72 9.38
CA ALA A 80 -8.12 7.18 9.31
C ALA A 80 -8.25 5.78 9.92
N THR A 81 -7.17 4.99 9.96
CA THR A 81 -7.19 3.62 10.51
C THR A 81 -6.76 3.53 11.98
N LEU A 82 -6.31 4.62 12.62
CA LEU A 82 -5.72 4.57 13.96
C LEU A 82 -6.66 4.01 15.04
N PHE A 83 -7.97 4.26 14.91
CA PHE A 83 -8.99 3.79 15.85
C PHE A 83 -9.06 2.25 15.95
N ILE A 84 -8.56 1.54 14.95
CA ILE A 84 -8.52 0.06 14.91
C ILE A 84 -7.63 -0.50 16.01
N ARG A 85 -6.61 0.24 16.45
CA ARG A 85 -5.70 -0.19 17.52
C ARG A 85 -6.41 -0.41 18.86
N THR A 86 -7.55 0.24 19.05
CA THR A 86 -8.37 0.17 20.27
C THR A 86 -9.73 -0.48 20.01
N ALA A 87 -9.95 -1.04 18.83
CA ALA A 87 -11.23 -1.65 18.46
C ALA A 87 -11.38 -3.02 19.14
N GLU A 88 -12.39 -3.16 20.00
CA GLU A 88 -12.72 -4.41 20.68
C GLU A 88 -14.00 -5.06 20.11
N HIS A 89 -14.17 -6.36 20.35
CA HIS A 89 -15.40 -7.10 20.02
C HIS A 89 -15.86 -6.98 18.55
N ILE A 90 -14.92 -6.84 17.61
CA ILE A 90 -15.24 -6.70 16.18
C ILE A 90 -15.77 -8.02 15.60
N LYS A 91 -16.98 -7.92 15.02
CA LYS A 91 -17.64 -9.03 14.32
C LYS A 91 -16.75 -9.55 13.19
N GLY A 92 -16.47 -10.85 13.20
CA GLY A 92 -15.60 -11.50 12.21
C GLY A 92 -14.10 -11.40 12.52
N GLY A 93 -13.71 -10.93 13.72
CA GLY A 93 -12.33 -10.91 14.19
C GLY A 93 -11.40 -10.13 13.25
N ILE A 94 -10.24 -10.72 12.91
CA ILE A 94 -9.22 -10.10 12.05
C ILE A 94 -9.78 -9.73 10.67
N ALA A 95 -10.65 -10.54 10.09
CA ALA A 95 -11.26 -10.24 8.79
C ALA A 95 -12.17 -9.00 8.88
N GLY A 96 -12.90 -8.87 9.98
CA GLY A 96 -13.70 -7.68 10.29
C GLY A 96 -12.85 -6.42 10.45
N LEU A 97 -11.74 -6.51 11.20
CA LEU A 97 -10.79 -5.41 11.38
C LEU A 97 -10.20 -4.93 10.04
N ARG A 98 -9.80 -5.87 9.18
CA ARG A 98 -9.28 -5.54 7.84
C ARG A 98 -10.31 -4.86 6.96
N ARG A 99 -11.57 -5.30 7.04
CA ARG A 99 -12.66 -4.67 6.31
C ARG A 99 -12.85 -3.23 6.79
N LEU A 100 -12.95 -3.05 8.11
CA LEU A 100 -13.10 -1.75 8.75
C LEU A 100 -11.96 -0.78 8.38
N ALA A 101 -10.72 -1.27 8.33
CA ALA A 101 -9.57 -0.48 7.87
C ALA A 101 -9.74 0.03 6.45
N ARG A 102 -10.06 -0.89 5.51
CA ARG A 102 -10.26 -0.52 4.11
C ARG A 102 -11.41 0.47 3.96
N ASP A 103 -12.54 0.19 4.61
CA ASP A 103 -13.72 1.04 4.54
C ASP A 103 -13.42 2.46 5.07
N SER A 104 -12.64 2.58 6.16
CA SER A 104 -12.26 3.88 6.74
C SER A 104 -11.31 4.72 5.88
N ALA A 105 -10.50 4.07 5.04
CA ALA A 105 -9.51 4.72 4.18
C ALA A 105 -9.89 4.68 2.70
N GLN A 106 -11.13 4.28 2.36
CA GLN A 106 -11.55 3.97 1.00
C GLN A 106 -11.36 5.15 0.05
N ALA A 107 -11.72 6.37 0.49
CA ALA A 107 -11.57 7.58 -0.33
C ALA A 107 -10.09 7.87 -0.67
N GLN A 108 -9.19 7.67 0.29
CA GLN A 108 -7.75 7.83 0.09
C GLN A 108 -7.21 6.75 -0.83
N ILE A 109 -7.63 5.49 -0.65
CA ILE A 109 -7.21 4.37 -1.50
C ILE A 109 -7.61 4.63 -2.96
N GLU A 110 -8.83 5.07 -3.23
CA GLU A 110 -9.31 5.40 -4.58
C GLU A 110 -8.54 6.58 -5.21
N ALA A 111 -8.19 7.58 -4.41
CA ALA A 111 -7.39 8.71 -4.90
C ALA A 111 -5.94 8.31 -5.19
N ILE A 112 -5.33 7.51 -4.29
CA ILE A 112 -4.00 6.93 -4.46
C ILE A 112 -3.93 6.11 -5.75
N ASP A 113 -4.93 5.26 -5.99
CA ASP A 113 -4.97 4.36 -7.14
C ASP A 113 -4.85 5.12 -8.47
N LYS A 114 -5.66 6.17 -8.64
CA LYS A 114 -5.67 7.01 -9.85
C LYS A 114 -4.35 7.75 -10.09
N ILE A 115 -3.67 8.16 -9.02
CA ILE A 115 -2.38 8.84 -9.14
C ILE A 115 -1.28 7.82 -9.44
N ALA A 116 -1.33 6.65 -8.78
CA ALA A 116 -0.40 5.56 -9.01
C ALA A 116 -0.48 5.02 -10.44
N GLU A 117 -1.67 4.83 -11.00
CA GLU A 117 -1.86 4.45 -12.42
C GLU A 117 -1.11 5.41 -13.36
N ARG A 118 -1.27 6.72 -13.14
CA ARG A 118 -0.61 7.75 -13.96
C ARG A 118 0.91 7.74 -13.81
N ILE A 119 1.44 7.58 -12.60
CA ILE A 119 2.89 7.56 -12.34
C ILE A 119 3.54 6.30 -12.91
N LEU A 120 2.84 5.17 -12.85
CA LEU A 120 3.38 3.86 -13.20
C LEU A 120 3.05 3.41 -14.63
N ASP A 121 2.23 4.18 -15.35
CA ASP A 121 1.74 3.85 -16.69
C ASP A 121 1.02 2.48 -16.73
N LEU A 122 0.10 2.27 -15.77
CA LEU A 122 -0.70 1.05 -15.57
C LEU A 122 -2.16 1.22 -16.00
#